data_AF-A0A7S0BY42-F1
#
_entry.id   AF-A0A7S0BY42-F1
#
_cell.length_a   1.000
_cell.length_b   1.000
_cell.length_c   1.000
_cell.angle_alpha   90.00
_cell.angle_beta   90.00
_cell.angle_gamma   90.00
#
_symmetry.space_group_name_H-M   'P 1'
#
loop_
_entity.id
_entity.type
_entity.pdbx_description
1 polymer ?
#
loop_
_entity_poly.entity_id
_entity_poly.type
_entity_poly.pdbx_seq_one_letter_code
_entity_poly.pdbx_strand_id
1 'polypeptide(L)'
;RAELDSLKECLAVGGRGETLSQMKYGNSWAADEFARRDDGPFDLPSLIDIESTCYGEKISSTIPRAQFTDMITKTNTEPTVPGTERTKRIIDVPNMHLVESFIGRGLYTLPLEWWYAAGFTTNDIHLVCSEDLRLRGAKTMDNVTRFLGLEPFDYTDVVNEGMYNVAGHKGYDKVTSWEEVGEEVKQTSSTIAYPLSDKLKQELLEFVKPFNERLFKLTGHRCDW
;
A
#
# COMPACT_ATOMS: atom_id res chain seq x y z
N ARG A 1 8.57 -7.33 9.13
CA ARG A 1 8.61 -8.80 9.33
C ARG A 1 7.33 -9.31 9.98
N ALA A 2 7.01 -8.96 11.23
CA ALA A 2 5.77 -9.42 11.89
C ALA A 2 4.50 -9.19 11.05
N GLU A 3 4.37 -8.01 10.41
CA GLU A 3 3.26 -7.75 9.49
C GLU A 3 3.28 -8.66 8.25
N LEU A 4 4.44 -8.88 7.64
CA LEU A 4 4.60 -9.75 6.47
C LEU A 4 4.17 -11.19 6.81
N ASP A 5 4.58 -11.70 7.98
CA ASP A 5 4.23 -13.04 8.42
C ASP A 5 2.71 -13.16 8.65
N SER A 6 2.11 -12.14 9.29
CA SER A 6 0.66 -12.08 9.51
C SER A 6 -0.12 -12.04 8.19
N LEU A 7 0.36 -11.28 7.20
CA LEU A 7 -0.26 -11.20 5.89
C LEU A 7 -0.11 -12.50 5.09
N LYS A 8 1.04 -13.18 5.15
CA LYS A 8 1.24 -14.48 4.51
C LYS A 8 0.27 -15.53 5.03
N GLU A 9 0.04 -15.57 6.33
CA GLU A 9 -0.95 -16.46 6.94
C GLU A 9 -2.38 -16.08 6.54
N CYS A 10 -2.72 -14.79 6.64
CA CYS A 10 -4.07 -14.33 6.35
C CYS A 10 -4.47 -14.54 4.87
N LEU A 11 -3.55 -14.22 3.95
CA LEU A 11 -3.77 -14.23 2.50
C LEU A 11 -3.39 -15.56 1.84
N ALA A 12 -3.07 -16.59 2.62
CA ALA A 12 -2.94 -17.94 2.08
C ALA A 12 -4.27 -18.40 1.46
N VAL A 13 -4.20 -19.28 0.46
CA VAL A 13 -5.40 -19.90 -0.14
C VAL A 13 -6.17 -20.66 0.93
N GLY A 14 -7.48 -20.41 1.04
CA GLY A 14 -8.33 -20.91 2.13
C GLY A 14 -8.03 -20.27 3.49
N GLY A 15 -7.22 -19.21 3.51
CA GLY A 15 -6.78 -18.52 4.70
C GLY A 15 -7.90 -17.70 5.35
N ARG A 16 -7.55 -17.04 6.46
CA ARG A 16 -8.49 -16.23 7.24
C ARG A 16 -9.07 -15.07 6.42
N GLY A 17 -8.28 -14.49 5.52
CA GLY A 17 -8.68 -13.34 4.71
C GLY A 17 -9.87 -13.66 3.83
N GLU A 18 -9.81 -14.77 3.10
CA GLU A 18 -10.89 -15.26 2.23
C GLU A 18 -12.10 -15.69 3.05
N THR A 19 -11.89 -16.54 4.06
CA THR A 19 -12.97 -17.10 4.89
C THR A 19 -13.79 -16.01 5.58
N LEU A 20 -13.12 -15.04 6.24
CA LEU A 20 -13.83 -13.99 6.96
C LEU A 20 -14.48 -12.97 6.00
N SER A 21 -13.90 -12.73 4.83
CA SER A 21 -14.51 -11.85 3.83
C SER A 21 -15.79 -12.48 3.27
N GLN A 22 -15.74 -13.77 2.94
CA GLN A 22 -16.92 -14.54 2.52
C GLN A 22 -18.00 -14.53 3.60
N MET A 23 -17.64 -14.80 4.86
CA MET A 23 -18.62 -14.78 5.97
C MET A 23 -19.28 -13.41 6.13
N LYS A 24 -18.51 -12.33 5.98
CA LYS A 24 -18.98 -10.96 6.18
C LYS A 24 -19.82 -10.45 5.01
N TYR A 25 -19.42 -10.76 3.78
CA TYR A 25 -19.96 -10.11 2.58
C TYR A 25 -20.62 -11.07 1.58
N GLY A 26 -20.45 -12.38 1.75
CA GLY A 26 -20.99 -13.41 0.84
C GLY A 26 -22.51 -13.52 0.83
N ASN A 27 -23.20 -12.93 1.82
CA ASN A 27 -24.65 -12.79 1.86
C ASN A 27 -25.10 -11.32 1.76
N SER A 28 -24.26 -10.44 1.21
CA SER A 28 -24.49 -9.00 1.11
C SER A 28 -24.57 -8.54 -0.35
N TRP A 29 -24.31 -7.25 -0.61
CA TRP A 29 -24.22 -6.69 -1.96
C TRP A 29 -23.15 -7.38 -2.84
N ALA A 30 -22.14 -8.01 -2.23
CA ALA A 30 -21.06 -8.70 -2.94
C ALA A 30 -21.34 -10.21 -3.19
N ALA A 31 -22.51 -10.74 -2.81
CA ALA A 31 -22.82 -12.17 -2.90
C ALA A 31 -22.61 -12.74 -4.31
N ASP A 32 -23.12 -12.03 -5.33
CA ASP A 32 -23.01 -12.44 -6.73
C ASP A 32 -21.54 -12.48 -7.20
N GLU A 33 -20.70 -11.58 -6.71
CA GLU A 33 -19.29 -11.53 -7.07
C GLU A 33 -18.50 -12.69 -6.44
N PHE A 34 -18.83 -13.08 -5.20
CA PHE A 34 -18.25 -14.29 -4.61
C PHE A 34 -18.67 -15.55 -5.38
N ALA A 35 -19.97 -15.70 -5.68
CA ALA A 35 -20.45 -16.82 -6.50
C ALA A 35 -19.77 -16.87 -7.88
N ARG A 36 -19.60 -15.70 -8.53
CA ARG A 36 -18.91 -15.61 -9.82
C ARG A 36 -17.44 -16.04 -9.76
N ARG A 37 -16.75 -15.82 -8.63
CA ARG A 37 -15.36 -16.26 -8.43
C ARG A 37 -15.27 -17.75 -8.12
N ASP A 38 -16.23 -18.29 -7.38
CA ASP A 38 -16.29 -19.72 -7.04
C ASP A 38 -16.66 -20.59 -8.26
N ASP A 39 -17.61 -20.13 -9.09
CA ASP A 39 -18.11 -20.88 -10.26
C ASP A 39 -17.43 -20.47 -11.58
N GLY A 40 -16.55 -19.47 -11.54
CA GLY A 40 -16.02 -18.80 -12.73
C GLY A 40 -15.00 -19.65 -13.50
N PRO A 41 -14.97 -19.57 -14.84
CA PRO A 41 -13.93 -20.22 -15.67
C PRO A 41 -12.56 -19.53 -15.55
N PHE A 42 -12.51 -18.41 -14.82
CA PHE A 42 -11.31 -17.62 -14.58
C PHE A 42 -10.89 -17.90 -13.15
N ASP A 43 -9.69 -18.44 -12.96
CA ASP A 43 -9.00 -18.67 -11.68
C ASP A 43 -8.77 -17.32 -10.97
N LEU A 44 -9.86 -16.73 -10.48
CA LEU A 44 -9.89 -15.43 -9.82
C LEU A 44 -9.81 -15.68 -8.32
N PRO A 45 -8.77 -15.19 -7.64
CA PRO A 45 -8.69 -15.27 -6.19
C PRO A 45 -9.91 -14.62 -5.52
N SER A 46 -10.25 -15.06 -4.32
CA SER A 46 -11.39 -14.52 -3.55
C SER A 46 -11.27 -13.02 -3.29
N LEU A 47 -12.40 -12.36 -2.99
CA LEU A 47 -12.40 -10.98 -2.50
C LEU A 47 -11.94 -10.94 -1.04
N ILE A 48 -10.96 -10.08 -0.74
CA ILE A 48 -10.38 -9.98 0.60
C ILE A 48 -10.47 -8.55 1.13
N ASP A 49 -11.20 -8.36 2.23
CA ASP A 49 -11.21 -7.12 3.01
C ASP A 49 -10.03 -7.14 3.99
N ILE A 50 -8.84 -6.83 3.48
CA ILE A 50 -7.58 -6.91 4.22
C ILE A 50 -7.63 -6.14 5.55
N GLU A 51 -8.33 -5.00 5.59
CA GLU A 51 -8.38 -4.16 6.77
C GLU A 51 -9.11 -4.85 7.92
N SER A 52 -10.31 -5.35 7.66
CA SER A 52 -11.10 -5.99 8.71
C SER A 52 -10.73 -7.46 8.93
N THR A 53 -10.26 -8.19 7.92
CA THR A 53 -10.01 -9.63 8.05
C THR A 53 -8.56 -9.97 8.39
N CYS A 54 -7.56 -9.26 7.87
CA CYS A 54 -6.16 -9.57 8.17
C CYS A 54 -5.64 -8.80 9.37
N TYR A 55 -5.92 -7.50 9.43
CA TYR A 55 -5.49 -6.69 10.57
C TYR A 55 -6.45 -6.78 11.75
N GLY A 56 -7.74 -7.03 11.48
CA GLY A 56 -8.77 -7.10 12.51
C GLY A 56 -9.00 -5.77 13.19
N GLU A 57 -9.92 -5.76 14.15
CA GLU A 57 -10.05 -4.67 15.11
C GLU A 57 -8.92 -4.73 16.16
N LYS A 58 -9.03 -3.91 17.20
CA LYS A 58 -8.13 -3.98 18.33
C LYS A 58 -8.18 -5.34 19.02
N ILE A 59 -7.01 -5.94 19.27
CA ILE A 59 -6.92 -7.20 20.04
C ILE A 59 -7.30 -6.95 21.50
N SER A 60 -6.97 -5.78 22.02
CA SER A 60 -7.37 -5.32 23.35
C SER A 60 -7.47 -3.79 23.38
N SER A 61 -7.94 -3.24 24.50
CA SER A 61 -7.95 -1.78 24.70
C SER A 61 -6.56 -1.12 24.56
N THR A 62 -5.48 -1.90 24.71
CA THR A 62 -4.09 -1.43 24.71
C THR A 62 -3.22 -1.98 23.57
N ILE A 63 -3.65 -3.04 22.87
CA ILE A 63 -2.91 -3.64 21.75
C ILE A 63 -3.64 -3.33 20.44
N PRO A 64 -3.06 -2.46 19.59
CA PRO A 64 -3.77 -1.89 18.47
C PRO A 64 -4.28 -2.92 17.46
N ARG A 65 -3.47 -3.88 17.00
CA ARG A 65 -3.82 -4.88 15.95
C ARG A 65 -2.87 -6.10 15.97
N ALA A 66 -3.30 -7.20 15.34
CA ALA A 66 -2.66 -8.53 15.35
C ALA A 66 -1.14 -8.51 15.11
N GLN A 67 -0.72 -7.79 14.08
CA GLN A 67 0.67 -7.66 13.63
C GLN A 67 1.61 -6.99 14.65
N PHE A 68 1.05 -6.29 15.64
CA PHE A 68 1.83 -5.62 16.69
C PHE A 68 1.98 -6.44 17.96
N THR A 69 1.23 -7.55 18.09
CA THR A 69 1.29 -8.43 19.26
C THR A 69 2.72 -8.86 19.53
N ASP A 70 3.38 -9.42 18.52
CA ASP A 70 4.74 -9.91 18.63
C ASP A 70 5.74 -8.81 18.96
N MET A 71 5.61 -7.65 18.32
CA MET A 71 6.51 -6.52 18.58
C MET A 71 6.36 -6.04 20.02
N ILE A 72 5.13 -5.89 20.52
CA ILE A 72 4.88 -5.40 21.87
C ILE A 72 5.26 -6.47 22.90
N THR A 73 4.86 -7.72 22.70
CA THR A 73 5.11 -8.81 23.65
C THR A 73 6.59 -9.17 23.71
N LYS A 74 7.26 -9.48 22.59
CA LYS A 74 8.68 -9.87 22.57
C LYS A 74 9.59 -8.75 23.09
N THR A 75 9.31 -7.50 22.75
CA THR A 75 10.13 -6.38 23.24
C THR A 75 9.96 -6.17 24.75
N ASN A 76 8.79 -6.52 25.31
CA ASN A 76 8.50 -6.35 26.74
C ASN A 76 8.84 -7.58 27.60
N THR A 77 9.11 -8.76 27.01
CA THR A 77 9.38 -10.01 27.76
C THR A 77 10.82 -10.52 27.67
N GLU A 78 11.62 -10.09 26.69
CA GLU A 78 13.04 -10.51 26.62
C GLU A 78 13.89 -9.85 27.71
N PRO A 79 14.83 -10.61 28.33
CA PRO A 79 15.70 -10.08 29.37
C PRO A 79 16.57 -8.94 28.84
N THR A 80 16.62 -7.84 29.58
CA THR A 80 17.54 -6.73 29.33
C THR A 80 18.99 -7.19 29.40
N VAL A 81 19.78 -6.84 28.38
CA VAL A 81 21.24 -6.95 28.47
C VAL A 81 21.71 -5.96 29.56
N PRO A 82 22.55 -6.39 30.53
CA PRO A 82 23.08 -5.49 31.54
C PRO A 82 23.77 -4.28 30.89
N GLY A 83 23.36 -3.07 31.25
CA GLY A 83 23.91 -1.82 30.72
C GLY A 83 23.19 -1.23 29.52
N THR A 84 22.10 -1.83 29.03
CA THR A 84 21.24 -1.21 28.00
C THR A 84 19.90 -0.79 28.59
N GLU A 85 19.57 0.51 28.56
CA GLU A 85 18.18 0.96 28.76
C GLU A 85 17.33 0.49 27.57
N ARG A 86 16.38 -0.42 27.80
CA ARG A 86 15.29 -0.63 26.84
C ARG A 86 14.20 0.39 27.14
N THR A 87 13.95 1.28 26.19
CA THR A 87 12.69 2.04 26.17
C THR A 87 11.58 1.03 25.91
N LYS A 88 10.65 0.88 26.88
CA LYS A 88 9.41 0.14 26.68
C LYS A 88 8.79 0.62 25.37
N ARG A 89 8.68 -0.27 24.37
CA ARG A 89 8.10 0.10 23.07
C ARG A 89 6.59 0.16 23.24
N ILE A 90 6.10 1.34 23.57
CA ILE A 90 4.68 1.67 23.57
C ILE A 90 4.38 2.29 22.20
N ILE A 91 3.44 1.70 21.46
CA ILE A 91 2.83 2.39 20.32
C ILE A 91 1.77 3.32 20.92
N ASP A 92 2.20 4.40 21.55
CA ASP A 92 1.36 5.47 22.07
C ASP A 92 1.48 6.66 21.14
N VAL A 93 0.93 6.49 19.93
CA VAL A 93 0.95 7.53 18.90
C VAL A 93 -0.45 8.06 18.73
N PRO A 94 -0.68 9.38 18.89
CA PRO A 94 -1.91 10.06 18.49
C PRO A 94 -2.34 9.72 17.06
N ASN A 95 -1.37 9.30 16.24
CA ASN A 95 -1.54 8.88 14.86
C ASN A 95 -1.40 7.36 14.68
N MET A 96 -2.04 6.57 15.56
CA MET A 96 -2.03 5.11 15.46
C MET A 96 -2.47 4.61 14.08
N HIS A 97 -3.36 5.34 13.42
CA HIS A 97 -3.79 5.09 12.03
C HIS A 97 -2.65 5.13 11.00
N LEU A 98 -1.52 5.79 11.27
CA LEU A 98 -0.35 5.83 10.38
C LEU A 98 0.50 4.56 10.45
N VAL A 99 0.33 3.76 11.50
CA VAL A 99 1.08 2.51 11.67
C VAL A 99 0.19 1.29 11.46
N GLU A 100 -1.08 1.42 11.11
CA GLU A 100 -1.99 0.27 11.02
C GLU A 100 -1.60 -0.76 9.97
N SER A 101 -0.91 -0.35 8.90
CA SER A 101 -0.52 -1.24 7.82
C SER A 101 0.61 -0.59 7.02
N PHE A 102 1.81 -1.16 7.07
CA PHE A 102 2.92 -0.70 6.24
C PHE A 102 2.98 -1.45 4.91
N ILE A 103 2.67 -2.75 4.92
CA ILE A 103 2.72 -3.61 3.74
C ILE A 103 1.36 -3.69 3.07
N GLY A 104 0.29 -3.94 3.83
CA GLY A 104 -1.04 -4.19 3.27
C GLY A 104 -1.63 -3.01 2.51
N ARG A 105 -1.34 -1.77 2.92
CA ARG A 105 -1.71 -0.56 2.18
C ARG A 105 -1.08 -0.50 0.78
N GLY A 106 0.05 -1.18 0.58
CA GLY A 106 0.69 -1.32 -0.73
C GLY A 106 0.13 -2.47 -1.58
N LEU A 107 -0.76 -3.31 -1.05
CA LEU A 107 -1.38 -4.41 -1.82
C LEU A 107 -2.59 -3.90 -2.61
N TYR A 108 -2.37 -2.93 -3.51
CA TYR A 108 -3.40 -2.14 -4.19
C TYR A 108 -4.45 -2.96 -4.96
N THR A 109 -4.12 -4.16 -5.42
CA THR A 109 -5.09 -5.04 -6.10
C THR A 109 -6.27 -5.40 -5.21
N LEU A 110 -6.06 -5.59 -3.90
CA LEU A 110 -7.10 -6.04 -2.98
C LEU A 110 -8.24 -5.01 -2.85
N PRO A 111 -7.99 -3.73 -2.50
CA PRO A 111 -9.05 -2.73 -2.48
C PRO A 111 -9.62 -2.44 -3.87
N LEU A 112 -8.82 -2.50 -4.95
CA LEU A 112 -9.32 -2.24 -6.30
C LEU A 112 -10.37 -3.27 -6.74
N GLU A 113 -10.19 -4.54 -6.38
CA GLU A 113 -11.16 -5.58 -6.71
C GLU A 113 -12.54 -5.35 -6.07
N TRP A 114 -12.59 -4.72 -4.90
CA TRP A 114 -13.86 -4.31 -4.29
C TRP A 114 -14.55 -3.20 -5.08
N TRP A 115 -13.79 -2.24 -5.63
CA TRP A 115 -14.36 -1.22 -6.50
C TRP A 115 -14.96 -1.84 -7.77
N TYR A 116 -14.25 -2.79 -8.38
CA TYR A 116 -14.80 -3.50 -9.54
C TYR A 116 -16.00 -4.38 -9.19
N ALA A 117 -15.99 -5.04 -8.03
CA ALA A 117 -17.15 -5.76 -7.51
C ALA A 117 -18.37 -4.86 -7.30
N ALA A 118 -18.16 -3.60 -6.91
CA ALA A 118 -19.22 -2.61 -6.73
C ALA A 118 -19.77 -2.05 -8.06
N GLY A 119 -19.26 -2.50 -9.20
CA GLY A 119 -19.74 -2.13 -10.53
C GLY A 119 -18.93 -1.07 -11.26
N PHE A 120 -17.81 -0.61 -10.69
CA PHE A 120 -16.89 0.26 -11.42
C PHE A 120 -16.15 -0.54 -12.49
N THR A 121 -15.83 0.11 -13.60
CA THR A 121 -15.09 -0.48 -14.72
C THR A 121 -13.71 0.13 -14.84
N THR A 122 -12.89 -0.40 -15.74
CA THR A 122 -11.58 0.20 -16.09
C THR A 122 -11.71 1.60 -16.70
N ASN A 123 -12.89 1.99 -17.15
CA ASN A 123 -13.16 3.34 -17.66
C ASN A 123 -13.54 4.32 -16.54
N ASP A 124 -13.86 3.83 -15.34
CA ASP A 124 -14.25 4.67 -14.19
C ASP A 124 -13.10 4.92 -13.22
N ILE A 125 -11.99 4.18 -13.36
CA ILE A 125 -10.83 4.26 -12.47
C ILE A 125 -9.55 4.40 -13.30
N HIS A 126 -8.89 5.54 -13.15
CA HIS A 126 -7.58 5.80 -13.76
C HIS A 126 -6.45 5.55 -12.77
N LEU A 127 -5.51 4.68 -13.14
CA LEU A 127 -4.30 4.44 -12.36
C LEU A 127 -3.16 5.33 -12.86
N VAL A 128 -2.52 6.04 -11.92
CA VAL A 128 -1.32 6.84 -12.18
C VAL A 128 -0.14 6.23 -11.43
N CYS A 129 0.92 5.87 -12.15
CA CYS A 129 2.19 5.51 -11.52
C CYS A 129 2.91 6.79 -11.04
N SER A 130 3.29 6.84 -9.78
CA SER A 130 4.02 8.00 -9.22
C SER A 130 5.36 8.23 -9.93
N GLU A 131 6.00 7.15 -10.39
CA GLU A 131 7.22 7.19 -11.21
C GLU A 131 6.97 7.91 -12.54
N ASP A 132 5.82 7.68 -13.16
CA ASP A 132 5.42 8.32 -14.42
C ASP A 132 5.03 9.77 -14.20
N LEU A 133 4.37 10.09 -13.10
CA LEU A 133 4.07 11.46 -12.74
C LEU A 133 5.37 12.27 -12.53
N ARG A 134 6.39 11.64 -11.94
CA ARG A 134 7.70 12.26 -11.74
C ARG A 134 8.51 12.38 -13.03
N LEU A 135 8.65 11.30 -13.79
CA LEU A 135 9.58 11.21 -14.93
C LEU A 135 8.95 11.66 -16.25
N ARG A 136 7.62 11.65 -16.34
CA ARG A 136 6.83 11.90 -17.54
C ARG A 136 5.61 12.78 -17.24
N GLY A 137 5.78 13.75 -16.35
CA GLY A 137 4.69 14.54 -15.76
C GLY A 137 3.69 15.11 -16.76
N ALA A 138 4.15 15.80 -17.81
CA ALA A 138 3.24 16.40 -18.80
C ALA A 138 2.37 15.36 -19.51
N LYS A 139 2.97 14.22 -19.92
CA LYS A 139 2.24 13.11 -20.55
C LYS A 139 1.27 12.44 -19.59
N THR A 140 1.68 12.26 -18.34
CA THR A 140 0.85 11.65 -17.29
C THR A 140 -0.36 12.55 -16.99
N MET A 141 -0.16 13.86 -16.88
CA MET A 141 -1.26 14.81 -16.68
C MET A 141 -2.17 14.91 -17.89
N ASP A 142 -1.65 14.86 -19.12
CA ASP A 142 -2.49 14.77 -20.33
C ASP A 142 -3.40 13.54 -20.32
N ASN A 143 -2.88 12.38 -19.91
CA ASN A 143 -3.71 11.16 -19.76
C ASN A 143 -4.84 11.37 -18.74
N VAL A 144 -4.55 12.02 -17.61
CA VAL A 144 -5.54 12.34 -16.57
C VAL A 144 -6.60 13.30 -17.12
N THR A 145 -6.19 14.36 -17.80
CA THR A 145 -7.09 15.35 -18.43
C THR A 145 -8.03 14.69 -19.43
N ARG A 146 -7.51 13.81 -20.29
CA ARG A 146 -8.34 13.03 -21.23
C ARG A 146 -9.28 12.06 -20.53
N PHE A 147 -8.83 11.39 -19.48
CA PHE A 147 -9.68 10.50 -18.69
C PHE A 147 -10.86 11.25 -18.06
N LEU A 148 -10.63 12.49 -17.58
CA LEU A 148 -11.67 13.34 -17.01
C LEU A 148 -12.60 13.99 -18.05
N GLY A 149 -12.34 13.79 -19.35
CA GLY A 149 -13.11 14.43 -20.43
C GLY A 149 -12.91 15.93 -20.52
N LEU A 150 -11.76 16.43 -20.06
CA LEU A 150 -11.41 17.85 -20.11
C LEU A 150 -10.72 18.21 -21.43
N GLU A 151 -10.76 19.49 -21.78
CA GLU A 151 -10.04 20.02 -22.95
C GLU A 151 -8.52 19.80 -22.81
N PRO A 152 -7.80 19.52 -23.90
CA PRO A 152 -6.36 19.38 -23.87
C PRO A 152 -5.67 20.62 -23.28
N PHE A 153 -4.63 20.38 -22.48
CA PHE A 153 -3.82 21.43 -21.86
C PHE A 153 -2.34 21.08 -21.99
N ASP A 154 -1.51 22.06 -22.34
CA ASP A 154 -0.07 21.89 -22.39
C ASP A 154 0.54 22.07 -20.99
N TYR A 155 0.86 20.94 -20.35
CA TYR A 155 1.46 20.91 -19.02
C TYR A 155 2.96 21.19 -19.01
N THR A 156 3.60 21.41 -20.16
CA THR A 156 5.07 21.53 -20.27
C THR A 156 5.62 22.59 -19.32
N ASP A 157 5.06 23.80 -19.32
CA ASP A 157 5.54 24.89 -18.48
C ASP A 157 5.30 24.61 -16.99
N VAL A 158 4.17 23.98 -16.64
CA VAL A 158 3.82 23.63 -15.27
C VAL A 158 4.78 22.60 -14.68
N VAL A 159 5.11 21.54 -15.43
CA VAL A 159 6.00 20.49 -14.93
C VAL A 159 7.47 20.89 -14.95
N ASN A 160 7.84 21.87 -15.77
CA ASN A 160 9.20 22.40 -15.83
C ASN A 160 9.53 23.32 -14.65
N GLU A 161 8.52 23.86 -13.95
CA GLU A 161 8.73 24.76 -12.81
C GLU A 161 9.50 24.08 -11.67
N GLY A 162 9.23 22.79 -11.43
CA GLY A 162 9.92 21.99 -10.42
C GLY A 162 9.01 20.99 -9.73
N MET A 163 9.31 20.66 -8.48
CA MET A 163 8.53 19.74 -7.65
C MET A 163 8.16 20.37 -6.32
N TYR A 164 6.95 20.12 -5.84
CA TYR A 164 6.52 20.49 -4.50
C TYR A 164 6.83 19.38 -3.50
N ASN A 165 7.07 19.75 -2.23
CA ASN A 165 7.26 18.82 -1.10
C ASN A 165 8.41 17.80 -1.26
N VAL A 166 9.51 18.17 -1.92
CA VAL A 166 10.68 17.30 -2.05
C VAL A 166 11.43 17.18 -0.71
N ALA A 167 12.00 16.02 -0.43
CA ALA A 167 12.96 15.77 0.67
C ALA A 167 12.57 16.26 2.08
N GLY A 168 11.27 16.41 2.38
CA GLY A 168 10.80 16.84 3.70
C GLY A 168 10.73 18.35 3.91
N HIS A 169 10.74 19.16 2.83
CA HIS A 169 10.40 20.58 2.92
C HIS A 169 9.04 20.79 3.59
N LYS A 170 8.95 21.80 4.44
CA LYS A 170 7.70 22.19 5.11
C LYS A 170 6.98 23.24 4.26
N GLY A 171 5.89 22.85 3.61
CA GLY A 171 5.01 23.74 2.88
C GLY A 171 4.59 23.16 1.53
N TYR A 172 3.28 22.96 1.35
CA TYR A 172 2.70 22.48 0.07
C TYR A 172 2.76 23.53 -1.03
N ASP A 173 3.19 24.75 -0.71
CA ASP A 173 3.18 25.96 -1.53
C ASP A 173 4.56 26.34 -2.08
N LYS A 174 5.62 25.59 -1.73
CA LYS A 174 6.98 25.87 -2.20
C LYS A 174 7.38 24.91 -3.33
N VAL A 175 7.69 25.49 -4.49
CA VAL A 175 8.37 24.79 -5.59
C VAL A 175 9.85 24.66 -5.27
N THR A 176 10.38 23.44 -5.43
CA THR A 176 11.82 23.16 -5.47
C THR A 176 12.22 22.94 -6.93
N SER A 177 13.21 23.68 -7.41
CA SER A 177 13.70 23.56 -8.80
C SER A 177 14.30 22.18 -9.08
N TRP A 178 14.29 21.73 -10.33
CA TRP A 178 14.80 20.40 -10.69
C TRP A 178 16.29 20.20 -10.35
N GLU A 179 17.10 21.26 -10.42
CA GLU A 179 18.49 21.26 -10.00
C GLU A 179 18.61 20.96 -8.50
N GLU A 180 17.86 21.68 -7.66
CA GLU A 180 17.84 21.49 -6.21
C GLU A 180 17.29 20.10 -5.83
N VAL A 181 16.24 19.61 -6.52
CA VAL A 181 15.73 18.24 -6.33
C VAL A 181 16.83 17.21 -6.55
N GLY A 182 17.65 17.37 -7.59
CA GLY A 182 18.74 16.47 -7.91
C GLY A 182 19.82 16.40 -6.83
N GLU A 183 20.09 17.51 -6.14
CA GLU A 183 21.02 17.59 -5.01
C GLU A 183 20.41 17.01 -3.73
N GLU A 184 19.15 17.35 -3.44
CA GLU A 184 18.44 16.92 -2.25
C GLU A 184 18.19 15.41 -2.23
N VAL A 185 17.81 14.81 -3.37
CA VAL A 185 17.62 13.36 -3.50
C VAL A 185 18.92 12.60 -3.21
N LYS A 186 20.07 13.13 -3.64
CA LYS A 186 21.39 12.55 -3.34
C LYS A 186 21.68 12.65 -1.84
N GLN A 187 21.34 13.77 -1.21
CA GLN A 187 21.57 14.01 0.20
C GLN A 187 20.65 13.17 1.10
N THR A 188 19.36 13.05 0.79
CA THR A 188 18.39 12.21 1.52
C THR A 188 18.66 10.72 1.34
N SER A 189 19.04 10.26 0.13
CA SER A 189 19.44 8.86 -0.10
C SER A 189 20.67 8.47 0.71
N SER A 190 21.56 9.43 1.01
CA SER A 190 22.73 9.20 1.86
C SER A 190 22.45 9.21 3.37
N THR A 191 21.35 9.83 3.81
CA THR A 191 21.02 10.03 5.24
C THR A 191 19.92 9.11 5.76
N ILE A 192 19.07 8.56 4.89
CA ILE A 192 17.98 7.66 5.27
C ILE A 192 18.28 6.25 4.75
N ALA A 193 19.35 5.65 5.26
CA ALA A 193 19.54 4.21 5.16
C ALA A 193 18.61 3.54 6.17
N TYR A 194 17.37 3.22 5.79
CA TYR A 194 16.59 2.25 6.54
C TYR A 194 17.14 0.86 6.18
N PRO A 195 17.89 0.18 7.06
CA PRO A 195 18.54 -1.07 6.68
C PRO A 195 17.51 -2.19 6.85
N LEU A 196 16.56 -2.29 5.91
CA LEU A 196 15.95 -3.58 5.66
C LEU A 196 17.08 -4.51 5.23
N SER A 197 17.24 -5.64 5.92
CA SER A 197 18.21 -6.63 5.47
C SER A 197 17.86 -7.08 4.05
N ASP A 198 18.86 -7.37 3.22
CA ASP A 198 18.64 -7.82 1.83
C ASP A 198 17.68 -9.00 1.77
N LYS A 199 17.80 -9.92 2.74
CA LYS A 199 16.87 -11.04 2.90
C LYS A 199 15.42 -10.58 3.11
N LEU A 200 15.17 -9.63 4.01
CA LEU A 200 13.81 -9.14 4.26
C LEU A 200 13.28 -8.33 3.06
N LYS A 201 14.14 -7.55 2.39
CA LYS A 201 13.78 -6.83 1.17
C LYS A 201 13.36 -7.80 0.07
N GLN A 202 14.16 -8.83 -0.20
CA GLN A 202 13.86 -9.85 -1.19
C GLN A 202 12.55 -10.59 -0.86
N GLU A 203 12.36 -10.97 0.40
CA GLU A 203 11.15 -11.64 0.86
C GLU A 203 9.89 -10.77 0.68
N LEU A 204 10.01 -9.46 0.90
CA LEU A 204 8.92 -8.50 0.66
C LEU A 204 8.61 -8.38 -0.84
N LEU A 205 9.63 -8.27 -1.69
CA LEU A 205 9.47 -8.19 -3.13
C LEU A 205 8.78 -9.44 -3.69
N GLU A 206 9.22 -10.63 -3.27
CA GLU A 206 8.61 -11.90 -3.67
C GLU A 206 7.15 -12.01 -3.22
N PHE A 207 6.83 -11.52 -2.02
CA PHE A 207 5.48 -11.51 -1.49
C PHE A 207 4.56 -10.55 -2.24
N VAL A 208 5.00 -9.33 -2.54
CA VAL A 208 4.17 -8.29 -3.19
C VAL A 208 4.02 -8.54 -4.69
N LYS A 209 5.03 -9.13 -5.34
CA LYS A 209 5.06 -9.37 -6.79
C LYS A 209 3.76 -9.96 -7.38
N PRO A 210 3.18 -11.06 -6.88
CA PRO A 210 1.94 -11.61 -7.44
C PRO A 210 0.77 -10.62 -7.38
N PHE A 211 0.70 -9.76 -6.36
CA PHE A 211 -0.34 -8.73 -6.23
C PHE A 211 -0.12 -7.60 -7.25
N ASN A 212 1.13 -7.18 -7.48
CA ASN A 212 1.46 -6.19 -8.50
C ASN A 212 1.14 -6.71 -9.91
N GLU A 213 1.53 -7.95 -10.23
CA GLU A 213 1.24 -8.54 -11.53
C GLU A 213 -0.27 -8.68 -11.77
N ARG A 214 -1.03 -9.03 -10.73
CA ARG A 214 -2.49 -9.05 -10.79
C ARG A 214 -3.07 -7.66 -10.99
N LEU A 215 -2.59 -6.65 -10.27
CA LEU A 215 -2.98 -5.26 -10.45
C LEU A 215 -2.78 -4.82 -11.90
N PHE A 216 -1.60 -5.08 -12.47
CA PHE A 216 -1.28 -4.68 -13.84
C PHE A 216 -2.16 -5.38 -14.88
N LYS A 217 -2.51 -6.65 -14.65
CA LYS A 217 -3.46 -7.37 -15.48
C LYS A 217 -4.87 -6.77 -15.37
N LEU A 218 -5.31 -6.42 -14.16
CA LEU A 218 -6.63 -5.85 -13.91
C LEU A 218 -6.79 -4.46 -14.53
N THR A 219 -5.76 -3.62 -14.45
CA THR A 219 -5.80 -2.23 -14.94
C THR A 219 -5.35 -2.10 -16.39
N GLY A 220 -4.70 -3.11 -16.96
CA GLY A 220 -4.05 -3.02 -18.26
C GLY A 220 -2.86 -2.05 -18.29
N HIS A 221 -2.34 -1.66 -17.11
CA HIS A 221 -1.27 -0.68 -16.96
C HIS A 221 -0.20 -1.17 -15.99
N ARG A 222 1.07 -1.13 -16.40
CA ARG A 222 2.22 -1.58 -15.59
C ARG A 222 3.04 -0.38 -15.13
N CYS A 223 3.28 -0.33 -13.82
CA CYS A 223 4.24 0.58 -13.20
C CYS A 223 5.61 -0.09 -13.06
N ASP A 224 6.67 0.71 -12.98
CA ASP A 224 8.06 0.25 -12.82
C ASP A 224 8.37 0.03 -11.32
N TRP A 225 7.82 -1.05 -10.76
CA TRP A 225 7.93 -1.44 -9.34
C TRP A 225 8.73 -2.72 -9.13
#